data_AF-A0A920NUJ2-F1
#
_entry.id   AF-A0A920NUJ2-F1
#
_cell.length_a   1.000
_cell.length_b   1.000
_cell.length_c   1.000
_cell.angle_alpha   90.00
_cell.angle_beta   90.00
_cell.angle_gamma   90.00
#
_symmetry.space_group_name_H-M   'P 1'
#
loop_
_entity.id
_entity.type
_entity.pdbx_description
1 polymer ?
#
loop_
_entity_poly.entity_id
_entity_poly.type
_entity_poly.pdbx_seq_one_letter_code
_entity_poly.pdbx_strand_id
1 'polypeptide(L)'
;MLILDSIQTIYSDNIDSIPGSPGQIRECGQQFLTMSKQNGVSVIVIGHVTKEGIIAGPKMLEHMVDTVLYLEGDPRFDHRVLRQKKTVLELQMKSGSFK
;
A
#
# COMPACT_ATOMS: atom_id res chain seq x y z
N MET A 1 1.47 -16.14 -1.89
CA MET A 1 0.90 -14.80 -1.70
C MET A 1 1.38 -14.29 -0.35
N LEU A 2 1.87 -13.05 -0.29
CA LEU A 2 2.31 -12.37 0.94
C LEU A 2 1.40 -11.17 1.20
N ILE A 3 1.00 -10.96 2.45
CA ILE A 3 0.22 -9.79 2.88
C ILE A 3 0.99 -9.11 4.00
N LEU A 4 1.28 -7.83 3.82
CA LEU A 4 1.89 -6.97 4.84
C LEU A 4 0.81 -6.08 5.43
N ASP A 5 0.50 -6.27 6.71
CA ASP A 5 -0.57 -5.54 7.41
C ASP A 5 -0.25 -4.05 7.62
N SER A 6 1.04 -3.72 7.76
CA SER A 6 1.47 -2.33 7.80
C SER A 6 2.91 -2.19 7.35
N ILE A 7 3.11 -1.52 6.21
CA ILE A 7 4.46 -1.19 5.72
C ILE A 7 5.23 -0.28 6.68
N GLN A 8 4.52 0.52 7.49
CA GLN A 8 5.14 1.39 8.48
C GLN A 8 5.85 0.64 9.62
N THR A 9 5.52 -0.65 9.81
CA THR A 9 6.14 -1.51 10.85
C THR A 9 7.36 -2.28 10.36
N ILE A 10 7.67 -2.18 9.07
CA ILE A 10 8.83 -2.86 8.47
C ILE A 10 10.02 -1.91 8.44
N TYR A 11 11.20 -2.47 8.66
CA TYR A 11 12.47 -1.75 8.72
C TYR A 11 13.53 -2.46 7.89
N SER A 12 14.40 -1.66 7.28
CA SER A 12 15.58 -2.12 6.54
C SER A 12 16.83 -1.43 7.06
N ASP A 13 17.85 -2.23 7.34
CA ASP A 13 19.20 -1.77 7.70
C ASP A 13 19.99 -1.21 6.49
N ASN A 14 19.46 -1.30 5.27
CA ASN A 14 20.16 -0.85 4.06
C ASN A 14 20.29 0.69 3.96
N ILE A 15 19.49 1.42 4.73
CA ILE A 15 19.51 2.89 4.73
C ILE A 15 19.51 3.42 6.17
N ASP A 16 20.33 4.44 6.41
CA ASP A 16 20.35 5.15 7.69
C ASP A 16 19.16 6.11 7.78
N SER A 17 18.01 5.59 8.23
CA SER A 17 16.80 6.38 8.42
C SER A 17 15.87 5.76 9.45
N ILE A 18 15.06 6.62 10.07
CA ILE A 18 14.15 6.24 11.16
C ILE A 18 13.07 5.26 10.63
N PRO A 19 12.75 4.18 11.35
CA PRO A 19 11.63 3.29 11.06
C PRO A 19 10.31 4.05 10.79
N GLY A 20 9.58 3.62 9.77
CA GLY A 20 8.33 4.30 9.37
C GLY A 20 8.50 5.64 8.67
N SER A 21 9.73 6.15 8.51
CA SER A 21 9.99 7.33 7.67
C SER A 21 9.69 7.02 6.19
N PRO A 22 9.42 8.05 5.36
CA PRO A 22 9.23 7.85 3.93
C PRO A 22 10.42 7.12 3.26
N GLY A 23 11.65 7.39 3.69
CA GLY A 23 12.83 6.67 3.19
C GLY A 23 12.72 5.16 3.42
N GLN A 24 12.45 4.76 4.67
CA GLN A 24 12.25 3.35 5.05
C GLN A 24 11.12 2.68 4.27
N ILE A 25 9.96 3.34 4.13
CA ILE A 25 8.81 2.77 3.43
C ILE A 25 9.13 2.52 1.95
N ARG A 26 9.82 3.46 1.29
CA ARG A 26 10.23 3.30 -0.11
C ARG A 26 11.21 2.14 -0.28
N GLU A 27 12.22 2.07 0.58
CA GLU A 27 13.23 1.02 0.54
C GLU A 27 12.61 -0.36 0.76
N CYS A 28 11.82 -0.53 1.82
CA CYS A 28 11.11 -1.78 2.09
C CYS A 28 10.19 -2.16 0.93
N GLY A 29 9.42 -1.20 0.39
CA GLY A 29 8.55 -1.41 -0.76
C GLY A 29 9.30 -1.90 -2.00
N GLN A 30 10.48 -1.33 -2.28
CA GLN A 30 11.34 -1.75 -3.39
C GLN A 30 11.86 -3.18 -3.20
N GLN A 31 12.27 -3.55 -1.98
CA GLN A 31 12.70 -4.91 -1.68
C GLN A 31 11.58 -5.93 -1.88
N PHE A 32 10.37 -5.62 -1.41
CA PHE A 32 9.21 -6.50 -1.61
C PHE A 32 8.82 -6.62 -3.09
N LEU A 33 8.93 -5.55 -3.88
CA LEU A 33 8.71 -5.60 -5.33
C LEU A 33 9.76 -6.47 -6.05
N THR A 34 11.02 -6.39 -5.64
CA THR A 34 12.07 -7.24 -6.21
C THR A 34 11.83 -8.71 -5.83
N MET A 35 11.53 -8.97 -4.56
CA MET A 35 11.22 -10.30 -4.05
C MET A 35 9.99 -10.91 -4.75
N SER A 36 8.93 -10.12 -4.98
CA SER A 36 7.71 -10.58 -5.65
C SER A 36 8.01 -11.08 -7.06
N LYS A 37 8.81 -10.33 -7.83
CA LYS A 37 9.23 -10.68 -9.18
C LYS A 37 10.13 -11.92 -9.20
N GLN A 38 11.09 -12.01 -8.29
CA GLN A 38 12.01 -13.14 -8.22
C GLN A 38 11.32 -14.45 -7.87
N ASN A 39 10.33 -14.40 -6.97
CA ASN A 39 9.63 -15.59 -6.49
C ASN A 39 8.31 -15.87 -7.22
N GLY A 40 7.88 -15.00 -8.14
CA GLY A 40 6.60 -15.12 -8.84
C GLY A 40 5.38 -15.06 -7.90
N VAL A 41 5.46 -14.32 -6.79
CA VAL A 41 4.39 -14.24 -5.78
C VAL A 41 3.70 -12.88 -5.79
N SER A 42 2.38 -12.87 -5.64
CA SER A 42 1.64 -11.63 -5.36
C SER A 42 1.94 -11.12 -3.94
N VAL A 43 2.17 -9.81 -3.82
CA VAL A 43 2.40 -9.10 -2.56
C VAL A 43 1.34 -8.01 -2.41
N ILE A 44 0.61 -8.03 -1.31
CA ILE A 44 -0.32 -6.98 -0.92
C ILE A 44 0.30 -6.20 0.24
N VAL A 45 0.34 -4.87 0.10
CA VAL A 45 0.93 -3.97 1.10
C VAL A 45 -0.15 -3.04 1.62
N ILE A 46 -0.37 -3.06 2.93
CA ILE A 46 -1.31 -2.18 3.61
C ILE A 46 -0.53 -1.02 4.24
N GLY A 47 -1.10 0.18 4.15
CA GLY A 47 -0.51 1.38 4.71
C GLY A 47 -1.59 2.37 5.14
N HIS A 48 -1.47 2.85 6.38
CA HIS A 48 -2.36 3.86 6.93
C HIS A 48 -2.08 5.27 6.36
N VAL A 49 -3.14 6.05 6.16
CA VAL A 49 -3.06 7.47 5.81
C VAL A 49 -3.21 8.30 7.09
N THR A 50 -2.28 9.20 7.37
CA THR A 50 -2.28 10.04 8.58
C THR A 50 -2.93 11.41 8.33
N LYS A 51 -3.34 12.09 9.42
CA LYS A 51 -4.23 13.26 9.42
C LYS A 51 -3.65 14.54 8.79
N GLU A 52 -2.34 14.65 8.62
CA GLU A 52 -1.68 15.88 8.14
C GLU A 52 -1.43 15.92 6.61
N GLY A 53 -1.93 14.94 5.85
CA GLY A 53 -1.64 14.87 4.41
C GLY A 53 -0.17 14.52 4.10
N ILE A 54 0.64 14.28 5.13
CA ILE A 54 1.95 13.63 5.05
C ILE A 54 1.67 12.14 4.80
N ILE A 55 1.38 11.83 3.54
CA ILE A 55 0.99 10.50 3.10
C ILE A 55 2.19 9.57 3.21
N ALA A 56 2.29 8.87 4.34
CA ALA A 56 3.36 7.93 4.67
C ALA A 56 2.93 6.47 4.43
N GLY A 57 2.39 6.13 3.25
CA GLY A 57 2.09 4.73 2.96
C GLY A 57 1.95 4.46 1.46
N PRO A 58 0.75 4.54 0.85
CA PRO A 58 0.56 4.07 -0.53
C PRO A 58 1.01 5.07 -1.62
N LYS A 59 0.80 6.38 -1.44
CA LYS A 59 1.08 7.39 -2.49
C LYS A 59 2.55 7.47 -2.86
N MET A 60 3.43 7.22 -1.89
CA MET A 60 4.87 7.15 -2.14
C MET A 60 5.24 5.94 -3.00
N LEU A 61 4.49 4.85 -2.89
CA LEU A 61 4.70 3.61 -3.64
C LEU A 61 3.83 3.56 -4.91
N GLU A 62 2.91 4.52 -5.12
CA GLU A 62 1.88 4.49 -6.17
C GLU A 62 2.45 4.35 -7.59
N HIS A 63 3.62 4.93 -7.84
CA HIS A 63 4.32 4.79 -9.12
C HIS A 63 4.99 3.43 -9.28
N MET A 64 5.36 2.77 -8.18
CA MET A 64 6.10 1.50 -8.14
C MET A 64 5.21 0.26 -8.23
N VAL A 65 3.92 0.39 -7.87
CA VAL A 65 3.00 -0.76 -7.74
C VAL A 65 2.05 -0.89 -8.92
N ASP A 66 1.57 -2.11 -9.17
CA ASP A 66 0.63 -2.41 -10.25
C ASP A 66 -0.78 -1.91 -9.96
N THR A 67 -1.21 -1.98 -8.69
CA THR A 67 -2.56 -1.60 -8.26
C THR A 67 -2.51 -0.76 -7.00
N VAL A 68 -3.33 0.30 -6.95
CA VAL A 68 -3.55 1.12 -5.75
C VAL A 68 -5.03 1.16 -5.44
N LEU A 69 -5.37 0.77 -4.21
CA LEU A 69 -6.72 0.76 -3.67
C LEU A 69 -6.79 1.65 -2.43
N TYR A 70 -7.87 2.39 -2.29
CA TYR A 70 -8.19 3.17 -1.10
C TYR A 70 -9.44 2.60 -0.44
N LEU A 71 -9.38 2.33 0.86
CA LEU A 71 -10.55 2.01 1.65
C LEU A 71 -11.03 3.29 2.32
N GLU A 72 -12.13 3.84 1.80
CA GLU A 72 -12.73 5.09 2.24
C GLU A 72 -13.99 4.80 3.06
N GLY A 73 -14.35 5.68 3.98
CA GLY A 73 -15.64 5.59 4.67
C GLY A 73 -16.15 6.94 5.09
N ASP A 74 -17.44 7.15 4.92
CA ASP A 74 -18.13 8.34 5.41
C ASP A 74 -18.67 8.03 6.81
N PRO A 75 -18.43 8.88 7.82
CA PRO A 75 -18.94 8.66 9.18
C PRO A 75 -20.46 8.49 9.28
N ARG A 76 -21.22 8.92 8.27
CA ARG A 76 -22.68 8.81 8.21
C ARG A 76 -23.17 7.42 7.80
N PHE A 77 -22.31 6.58 7.24
CA PHE A 77 -22.67 5.27 6.72
C PHE A 77 -21.87 4.17 7.42
N ASP A 78 -22.55 3.06 7.73
CA ASP A 78 -21.94 1.87 8.35
C ASP A 78 -21.33 0.93 7.30
N HIS A 79 -20.71 1.50 6.26
CA HIS A 79 -19.98 0.72 5.26
C HIS A 79 -18.75 1.47 4.78
N ARG A 80 -17.74 0.71 4.35
CA ARG A 80 -16.54 1.23 3.69
C ARG A 80 -16.62 0.97 2.20
N VAL A 81 -16.09 1.90 1.41
CA VAL A 81 -15.99 1.82 -0.05
C VAL A 81 -14.53 1.56 -0.42
N LEU A 82 -14.28 0.48 -1.14
CA LEU A 82 -12.97 0.21 -1.73
C LEU A 82 -12.90 0.84 -3.13
N ARG A 83 -12.04 1.85 -3.29
CA ARG A 83 -11.86 2.59 -4.54
C ARG A 83 -10.54 2.23 -5.20
N GLN A 84 -10.61 1.79 -6.46
CA GLN A 84 -9.44 1.60 -7.29
C GLN A 84 -8.94 2.95 -7.82
N LYS A 85 -7.68 3.29 -7.55
CA LYS A 85 -7.02 4.52 -8.05
C LYS A 85 -6.16 4.26 -9.27
N LYS A 86 -5.38 3.18 -9.23
CA LYS A 86 -4.48 2.73 -10.31
C LYS A 86 -4.65 1.23 -10.49
N THR A 87 -4.65 0.78 -11.74
CA THR A 87 -4.44 -0.61 -12.11
C THR A 87 -3.76 -0.67 -13.46
N VAL A 88 -2.79 -1.58 -13.59
CA VAL A 88 -2.21 -1.97 -14.89
C VAL A 88 -2.75 -3.33 -15.37
N LEU A 89 -3.55 -4.00 -14.54
CA LEU A 89 -4.25 -5.23 -14.88
C LEU A 89 -5.60 -4.87 -15.54
N GLU A 90 -6.03 -5.66 -16.53
CA GLU A 90 -7.35 -5.54 -17.20
C GLU A 90 -8.55 -5.76 -16.25
N LEU A 91 -8.28 -6.20 -15.02
CA LEU A 91 -9.30 -6.35 -13.99
C LEU A 91 -9.84 -4.97 -13.57
N GLN A 92 -11.01 -4.62 -14.10
CA GLN A 92 -11.82 -3.54 -13.56
C GLN A 92 -12.52 -4.01 -12.30
N MET A 93 -12.11 -3.47 -11.16
CA MET A 93 -12.81 -3.73 -9.91
C MET A 93 -14.12 -2.94 -9.93
N LYS A 94 -15.26 -3.66 -9.88
CA LYS A 94 -16.53 -3.01 -9.56
C LYS A 94 -16.45 -2.53 -8.12
N SER A 95 -16.79 -1.26 -7.89
CA SER A 95 -16.85 -0.68 -6.54
C SER A 95 -17.71 -1.56 -5.62
N GLY A 96 -17.07 -2.13 -4.60
CA GLY A 96 -17.70 -2.98 -3.59
C GLY A 96 -17.91 -2.20 -2.29
N SER A 97 -19.07 -2.41 -1.66
CA SER A 97 -19.36 -1.93 -0.31
C SER A 97 -19.07 -3.05 0.68
N PHE A 98 -18.26 -2.76 1.69
CA PHE A 98 -17.89 -3.68 2.77
C PHE A 98 -18.64 -3.25 4.04
N LYS A 99 -19.39 -4.17 4.65
CA LYS A 99 -19.98 -4.00 5.98
C LYS A 99 -18.93 -4.32 7.05
#